data_AF-A0A815HJ07-F1
#
_entry.id   AF-A0A815HJ07-F1
#
_cell.length_a   1.000
_cell.length_b   1.000
_cell.length_c   1.000
_cell.angle_alpha   90.00
_cell.angle_beta   90.00
_cell.angle_gamma   90.00
#
_symmetry.space_group_name_H-M   'P 1'
#
loop_
_entity.id
_entity.type
_entity.pdbx_description
1 polymer ?
#
loop_
_entity_poly.entity_id
_entity_poly.type
_entity_poly.pdbx_seq_one_letter_code
_entity_poly.pdbx_strand_id
1 'polypeptide(L)'
;MKEVQNSYATKLGGDPSVSDMNEWAKTVPSNSVITKFSIREIFDLLTKHRFPNDSQIQNKSKLIEKLLKKYIQQPLYCYNNCTSTLHGTCESSGYFQFGICKCKNSWTGIDCSIYNSSTKPVVVYGSVLSGTLCGFDRSYIRKNCDGYRPWNGCPQGWISRLWVGADFTVCYKAVTSKNSSSIAGTLCGLYNFGGKEFVDILCNYTSDAKCPDYSRSGYSPVYSLSYVNGFLQSSNGFCMKSISSYPDLPGTLCGIQWAQTTDGPACDGYNPGLSHCPSGYAVQSWMLEPAKHFHLCAKL
;
A
#
# COMPACT_ATOMS: atom_id res chain seq x y z
N MET A 1 24.03 -7.84 -11.91
CA MET A 1 24.28 -6.57 -11.19
C MET A 1 23.24 -6.44 -10.09
N LYS A 2 23.66 -6.28 -8.82
CA LYS A 2 22.73 -5.97 -7.73
C LYS A 2 22.53 -4.46 -7.73
N GLU A 3 21.31 -3.99 -7.94
CA GLU A 3 20.97 -2.57 -7.80
C GLU A 3 21.10 -2.16 -6.33
N VAL A 4 21.81 -1.05 -6.09
CA VAL A 4 21.91 -0.43 -4.76
C VAL A 4 20.56 0.21 -4.47
N GLN A 5 19.80 -0.37 -3.53
CA GLN A 5 18.42 0.06 -3.26
C GLN A 5 18.32 1.43 -2.59
N ASN A 6 19.38 1.94 -1.96
CA ASN A 6 19.42 3.31 -1.43
C ASN A 6 20.87 3.80 -1.28
N SER A 7 21.16 5.02 -1.74
CA SER A 7 22.40 5.74 -1.43
C SER A 7 22.07 7.06 -0.74
N TYR A 8 22.56 7.26 0.48
CA TYR A 8 22.45 8.52 1.20
C TYR A 8 23.83 9.16 1.35
N ALA A 9 23.92 10.46 1.07
CA ALA A 9 25.10 11.27 1.31
C ALA A 9 24.75 12.41 2.25
N THR A 10 25.59 12.67 3.25
CA THR A 10 25.41 13.76 4.21
C THR A 10 26.71 14.56 4.29
N LYS A 11 26.60 15.89 4.20
CA LYS A 11 27.71 16.83 4.41
C LYS A 11 27.64 17.34 5.85
N LEU A 12 28.77 17.32 6.56
CA LEU A 12 28.89 17.86 7.92
C LEU A 12 29.83 19.07 7.88
N GLY A 13 29.30 20.25 8.18
CA GLY A 13 30.00 21.52 8.04
C GLY A 13 30.04 22.05 6.60
N GLY A 14 30.69 23.20 6.44
CA GLY A 14 30.68 23.96 5.18
C GLY A 14 29.28 24.49 4.82
N ASP A 15 29.15 25.05 3.62
CA ASP A 15 27.87 25.49 3.07
C ASP A 15 27.17 24.31 2.36
N PRO A 16 26.03 23.80 2.88
CA PRO A 16 25.36 22.64 2.31
C PRO A 16 24.77 22.90 0.91
N SER A 17 24.61 24.17 0.51
CA SER A 17 24.08 24.53 -0.80
C SER A 17 25.08 24.33 -1.95
N VAL A 18 26.38 24.24 -1.63
CA VAL A 18 27.44 24.04 -2.64
C VAL A 18 27.48 22.56 -3.04
N SER A 19 27.13 22.25 -4.29
CA SER A 19 27.05 20.88 -4.79
C SER A 19 28.43 20.25 -5.05
N ASP A 20 29.34 21.01 -5.67
CA ASP A 20 30.71 20.59 -5.99
C ASP A 20 31.56 20.38 -4.72
N MET A 21 32.30 19.27 -4.67
CA MET A 21 33.05 18.88 -3.48
C MET A 21 34.28 19.78 -3.24
N ASN A 22 34.93 20.25 -4.30
CA ASN A 22 36.12 21.10 -4.18
C ASN A 22 35.72 22.52 -3.75
N GLU A 23 34.62 23.05 -4.29
CA GLU A 23 34.06 24.33 -3.85
C GLU A 23 33.48 24.22 -2.42
N TRP A 24 32.80 23.12 -2.08
CA TRP A 24 32.31 22.89 -0.72
C TRP A 24 33.45 22.85 0.29
N ALA A 25 34.57 22.17 -0.02
CA ALA A 25 35.72 22.09 0.87
C ALA A 25 36.30 23.46 1.23
N LYS A 26 36.24 24.45 0.32
CA LYS A 26 36.67 25.83 0.57
C LYS A 26 35.79 26.56 1.60
N THR A 27 34.55 26.11 1.82
CA THR A 27 33.61 26.70 2.79
C THR A 27 33.74 26.14 4.20
N VAL A 28 34.44 25.01 4.38
CA VAL A 28 34.60 24.36 5.69
C VAL A 28 35.32 25.25 6.72
N PRO A 29 36.39 26.02 6.38
CA PRO A 29 37.06 26.87 7.37
C PRO A 29 36.16 27.94 8.00
N SER A 30 35.21 28.50 7.25
CA SER A 30 34.27 29.52 7.74
C SER A 30 33.03 28.92 8.42
N ASN A 31 32.73 27.65 8.18
CA ASN A 31 31.63 26.92 8.82
C ASN A 31 32.09 25.52 9.29
N SER A 32 33.06 25.51 10.21
CA SER A 32 33.65 24.26 10.69
C SER A 32 32.74 23.57 11.71
N VAL A 33 32.74 22.24 11.70
CA VAL A 33 32.03 21.42 12.69
C VAL A 33 32.98 20.41 13.32
N ILE A 34 32.73 20.07 14.58
CA ILE A 34 33.50 19.07 15.31
C ILE A 34 33.12 17.69 14.77
N THR A 35 34.03 17.04 14.05
CA THR A 35 33.81 15.67 13.53
C THR A 35 34.36 14.60 14.46
N LYS A 36 35.29 14.96 15.36
CA LYS A 36 35.90 14.08 16.35
C LYS A 36 36.18 14.85 17.63
N PHE A 37 35.86 14.26 18.76
CA PHE A 37 36.21 14.77 20.08
C PHE A 37 36.44 13.61 21.04
N SER A 38 37.17 13.88 22.11
CA SER A 38 37.33 12.95 23.22
C SER A 38 36.53 13.46 24.41
N ILE A 39 35.85 12.55 25.09
CA ILE A 39 35.07 12.87 26.29
C ILE A 39 35.89 12.52 27.51
N ARG A 40 35.88 13.40 28.51
CA ARG A 40 36.34 13.10 29.87
C ARG A 40 35.20 13.30 30.84
N GLU A 41 35.28 12.61 31.96
CA GLU A 41 34.25 12.67 32.99
C GLU A 41 34.31 14.03 33.69
N ILE A 42 33.17 14.71 33.85
CA ILE A 42 33.14 16.07 34.39
C ILE A 42 33.67 16.15 35.83
N PHE A 43 33.53 15.07 36.60
CA PHE A 43 34.01 15.00 37.97
C PHE A 43 35.54 14.97 38.08
N ASP A 44 36.27 14.56 37.03
CA ASP A 44 37.73 14.67 36.95
C ASP A 44 38.22 16.11 36.93
N LEU A 45 37.35 17.05 36.52
CA LEU A 45 37.67 18.48 36.52
C LEU A 45 37.53 19.08 37.93
N LEU A 46 36.82 18.42 38.84
CA LEU A 46 36.49 18.92 40.18
C LEU A 46 37.60 18.55 41.18
N THR A 47 38.77 19.16 40.99
CA THR A 47 39.95 18.93 41.83
C THR A 47 40.27 20.14 42.71
N LYS A 48 40.98 19.90 43.82
CA LYS A 48 41.46 20.97 44.71
C LYS A 48 42.43 21.93 44.01
N HIS A 49 43.16 21.45 43.00
CA HIS A 49 44.03 22.30 42.19
C HIS A 49 43.26 23.34 41.37
N ARG A 50 42.11 22.97 40.80
CA ARG A 50 41.26 23.88 40.00
C ARG A 50 40.29 24.70 40.85
N PHE A 51 39.91 24.20 42.03
CA PHE A 51 38.99 24.86 42.96
C PHE A 51 39.60 24.95 44.38
N PRO A 52 40.67 25.74 44.57
CA PRO A 52 41.42 25.77 45.83
C PRO A 52 40.62 26.29 47.03
N ASN A 53 39.63 27.16 46.79
CA ASN A 53 38.83 27.80 47.84
C ASN A 53 37.58 26.99 48.24
N ASP A 54 37.29 25.88 47.56
CA ASP A 54 36.14 25.02 47.86
C ASP A 54 36.59 23.81 48.69
N SER A 55 36.46 23.91 50.01
CA SER A 55 36.83 22.84 50.95
C SER A 55 36.04 21.55 50.74
N GLN A 56 34.90 21.60 50.05
CA GLN A 56 34.01 20.47 49.79
C GLN A 56 34.16 19.92 48.36
N ILE A 57 35.10 20.40 47.54
CA ILE A 57 35.20 20.04 46.12
C ILE A 57 35.31 18.52 45.89
N GLN A 58 36.03 17.81 46.76
CA GLN A 58 36.17 16.34 46.67
C GLN A 58 34.84 15.62 46.94
N ASN A 59 34.06 16.12 47.91
CA ASN A 59 32.73 15.58 48.21
C ASN A 59 31.76 15.86 47.06
N LYS A 60 31.82 17.05 46.46
CA LYS A 60 31.04 17.42 45.28
C LYS A 60 31.40 16.55 44.06
N SER A 61 32.69 16.31 43.83
CA SER A 61 33.18 15.41 42.76
C SER A 61 32.58 14.01 42.89
N LYS A 62 32.71 13.38 44.06
CA LYS A 62 32.12 12.05 44.35
C LYS A 62 30.60 12.04 44.22
N LEU A 63 29.92 13.10 44.65
CA LEU A 63 28.48 13.21 44.51
C LEU A 63 28.06 13.25 43.04
N ILE A 64 28.75 14.04 42.22
CA ILE A 64 28.50 14.14 40.78
C ILE A 64 28.80 12.82 40.07
N GLU A 65 29.90 12.15 40.42
CA GLU A 65 30.21 10.79 39.93
C GLU A 65 29.05 9.83 40.21
N LYS A 66 28.56 9.80 41.46
CA LYS A 66 27.44 8.94 41.86
C LYS A 66 26.16 9.27 41.10
N LEU A 67 25.86 10.55 40.90
CA LEU A 67 24.68 11.00 40.15
C LEU A 67 24.78 10.64 38.67
N LEU A 68 25.95 10.78 38.05
CA LEU A 68 26.17 10.39 36.66
C LEU A 68 26.08 8.89 36.45
N LYS A 69 26.66 8.08 37.35
CA LYS A 69 26.48 6.61 37.31
C LYS A 69 25.02 6.22 37.43
N LYS A 70 24.28 6.85 38.36
CA LYS A 70 22.84 6.63 38.50
C LYS A 70 22.08 7.03 37.23
N TYR A 71 22.41 8.17 36.63
CA TYR A 71 21.82 8.62 35.38
C TYR A 71 22.07 7.62 34.25
N ILE A 72 23.32 7.19 34.03
CA ILE A 72 23.67 6.23 32.97
C ILE A 72 22.99 4.87 33.15
N GLN A 73 22.76 4.44 34.40
CA GLN A 73 22.10 3.16 34.71
C GLN A 73 20.58 3.23 34.69
N GLN A 74 19.98 4.43 34.63
CA GLN A 74 18.52 4.54 34.56
C GLN A 74 18.03 3.99 33.21
N PRO A 75 16.84 3.35 33.20
CA PRO A 75 16.23 2.96 31.94
C PRO A 75 15.94 4.22 31.12
N LEU A 76 16.06 4.06 29.80
CA LEU A 76 15.78 5.10 28.82
C LEU A 76 14.40 5.71 29.07
N TYR A 77 14.35 7.02 29.28
CA TYR A 77 13.09 7.72 29.47
C TYR A 77 12.44 8.02 28.11
N CYS A 78 11.22 7.54 27.91
CA CYS A 78 10.35 8.00 26.83
C CYS A 78 9.13 8.72 27.39
N TYR A 79 8.67 9.75 26.67
CA TYR A 79 7.45 10.46 27.03
C TYR A 79 6.28 9.46 27.12
N ASN A 80 5.58 9.46 28.27
CA ASN A 80 4.50 8.52 28.61
C ASN A 80 4.85 7.03 28.43
N ASN A 81 6.13 6.65 28.44
CA ASN A 81 6.58 5.28 28.12
C ASN A 81 5.94 4.72 26.84
N CYS A 82 5.75 5.58 25.83
CA CYS A 82 5.12 5.24 24.55
C CYS A 82 3.67 4.73 24.66
N THR A 83 2.91 5.22 25.64
CA THR A 83 1.51 4.88 25.95
C THR A 83 1.29 3.42 26.36
N SER A 84 1.75 2.48 25.54
CA SER A 84 1.69 1.04 25.72
C SER A 84 2.77 0.36 24.89
N THR A 85 3.33 -0.74 25.38
CA THR A 85 4.24 -1.60 24.60
C THR A 85 3.58 -2.21 23.36
N LEU A 86 2.25 -2.18 23.28
CA LEU A 86 1.49 -2.58 22.09
C LEU A 86 1.44 -1.48 21.01
N HIS A 87 1.66 -0.21 21.37
CA HIS A 87 1.56 0.93 20.45
C HIS A 87 2.93 1.37 19.93
N GLY A 88 4.00 1.14 20.69
CA GLY A 88 5.35 1.50 20.29
C GLY A 88 6.44 0.92 21.20
N THR A 89 7.69 1.19 20.82
CA THR A 89 8.88 0.85 21.61
C THR A 89 9.72 2.10 21.82
N CYS A 90 10.25 2.26 23.04
CA CYS A 90 11.17 3.33 23.37
C CYS A 90 12.55 3.03 22.79
N GLU A 91 13.00 3.80 21.80
CA GLU A 91 14.33 3.66 21.18
C GLU A 91 15.22 4.84 21.56
N SER A 92 16.53 4.62 21.72
CA SER A 92 17.47 5.69 22.07
C SER A 92 17.50 6.75 20.98
N SER A 93 17.41 8.02 21.38
CA SER A 93 17.60 9.15 20.46
C SER A 93 19.07 9.33 20.04
N GLY A 94 19.99 8.58 20.65
CA GLY A 94 21.44 8.77 20.52
C GLY A 94 22.00 9.88 21.41
N TYR A 95 21.14 10.63 22.11
CA TYR A 95 21.53 11.72 23.01
C TYR A 95 20.86 11.55 24.37
N PHE A 96 21.67 11.53 25.43
CA PHE A 96 21.18 11.46 26.81
C PHE A 96 20.33 10.20 27.11
N GLN A 97 19.80 10.08 28.33
CA GLN A 97 18.84 9.03 28.70
C GLN A 97 17.41 9.37 28.22
N PHE A 98 17.30 9.97 27.05
CA PHE A 98 16.04 10.30 26.40
C PHE A 98 15.87 9.45 25.15
N GLY A 99 14.77 8.72 25.12
CA GLY A 99 14.33 7.94 23.98
C GLY A 99 13.25 8.66 23.17
N ILE A 100 13.07 8.18 21.95
CA ILE A 100 11.97 8.53 21.07
C ILE A 100 11.07 7.30 20.96
N CYS A 101 9.76 7.50 20.97
CA CYS A 101 8.82 6.43 20.75
C CYS A 101 8.74 6.07 19.27
N LYS A 102 9.19 4.87 18.94
CA LYS A 102 8.98 4.28 17.62
C LYS A 102 7.65 3.55 17.62
N CYS A 103 6.67 4.18 16.99
CA CYS A 103 5.33 3.62 16.94
C CYS A 103 5.26 2.40 16.03
N LYS A 104 4.48 1.41 16.50
CA LYS A 104 4.08 0.25 15.71
C LYS A 104 3.06 0.68 14.66
N ASN A 105 2.84 -0.19 13.67
CA ASN A 105 1.92 0.05 12.57
C ASN A 105 0.56 0.56 13.08
N SER A 106 0.03 1.58 12.40
CA SER A 106 -1.24 2.25 12.73
C SER A 106 -1.23 3.17 13.95
N TRP A 107 -0.09 3.35 14.61
CA TRP A 107 0.07 4.32 15.70
C TRP A 107 1.01 5.45 15.30
N THR A 108 0.68 6.67 15.71
CA THR A 108 1.46 7.89 15.50
C THR A 108 1.38 8.79 16.73
N GLY A 109 2.01 9.95 16.66
CA GLY A 109 2.13 10.88 17.78
C GLY A 109 3.45 10.69 18.54
N ILE A 110 3.76 11.65 19.41
CA ILE A 110 5.04 11.72 20.14
C ILE A 110 5.25 10.52 21.06
N ASP A 111 4.15 9.94 21.56
CA ASP A 111 4.11 8.80 22.48
C ASP A 111 3.26 7.64 21.95
N CYS A 112 2.98 7.59 20.65
CA CYS A 112 2.16 6.54 20.02
C CYS A 112 0.73 6.45 20.59
N SER A 113 0.18 7.56 21.10
CA SER A 113 -1.19 7.63 21.60
C SER A 113 -2.24 7.81 20.50
N ILE A 114 -1.84 8.24 19.31
CA ILE A 114 -2.76 8.55 18.21
C ILE A 114 -2.87 7.32 17.32
N TYR A 115 -4.05 6.70 17.29
CA TYR A 115 -4.35 5.68 16.30
C TYR A 115 -4.59 6.36 14.95
N ASN A 116 -3.68 6.18 14.00
CA ASN A 116 -3.84 6.71 12.66
C ASN A 116 -4.50 5.65 11.78
N SER A 117 -5.82 5.75 11.62
CA SER A 117 -6.59 4.95 10.65
C SER A 117 -6.20 5.20 9.19
N SER A 118 -5.40 6.24 8.92
CA SER A 118 -4.95 6.64 7.58
C SER A 118 -3.60 6.03 7.18
N THR A 119 -2.81 5.54 8.14
CA THR A 119 -1.81 4.51 7.84
C THR A 119 -2.56 3.22 7.64
N LYS A 120 -3.11 3.07 6.41
CA LYS A 120 -3.60 1.80 5.91
C LYS A 120 -2.57 0.75 6.33
N PRO A 121 -2.99 -0.34 6.99
CA PRO A 121 -2.08 -1.44 7.24
C PRO A 121 -1.37 -1.72 5.93
N VAL A 122 -0.05 -1.88 5.96
CA VAL A 122 0.61 -2.64 4.92
C VAL A 122 -0.09 -3.99 4.99
N VAL A 123 -1.10 -4.14 4.15
CA VAL A 123 -1.70 -5.41 3.85
C VAL A 123 -0.51 -6.18 3.33
N VAL A 124 0.09 -7.00 4.20
CA VAL A 124 0.79 -8.20 3.75
C VAL A 124 -0.26 -8.84 2.87
N TYR A 125 -0.10 -8.69 1.55
CA TYR A 125 -1.04 -9.22 0.59
C TYR A 125 -1.26 -10.68 0.97
N GLY A 126 -2.40 -10.97 1.61
CA GLY A 126 -3.03 -12.26 1.46
C GLY A 126 -3.03 -12.46 -0.04
N SER A 127 -2.27 -13.47 -0.47
CA SER A 127 -1.95 -13.77 -1.87
C SER A 127 -3.00 -13.20 -2.81
N VAL A 128 -2.68 -12.13 -3.54
CA VAL A 128 -3.60 -11.51 -4.50
C VAL A 128 -4.19 -12.64 -5.33
N LEU A 129 -5.50 -12.81 -5.22
CA LEU A 129 -6.18 -13.92 -5.87
C LEU A 129 -6.04 -13.79 -7.37
N SER A 130 -5.92 -14.93 -8.04
CA SER A 130 -5.95 -14.92 -9.50
C SER A 130 -7.32 -14.49 -10.00
N GLY A 131 -7.36 -13.62 -11.00
CA GLY A 131 -8.57 -12.97 -11.51
C GLY A 131 -8.86 -11.60 -10.88
N THR A 132 -8.12 -11.17 -9.85
CA THR A 132 -8.20 -9.78 -9.36
C THR A 132 -7.76 -8.81 -10.45
N LEU A 133 -8.47 -7.68 -10.61
CA LEU A 133 -8.08 -6.56 -11.46
C LEU A 133 -7.36 -5.50 -10.63
N CYS A 134 -6.28 -4.93 -11.17
CA CYS A 134 -5.60 -3.79 -10.53
C CYS A 134 -5.66 -2.50 -11.35
N GLY A 135 -6.01 -2.59 -12.64
CA GLY A 135 -6.13 -1.43 -13.51
C GLY A 135 -6.83 -1.77 -14.81
N PHE A 136 -7.35 -0.73 -15.46
CA PHE A 136 -7.93 -0.82 -16.79
C PHE A 136 -7.74 0.48 -17.58
N ASP A 137 -7.86 0.41 -18.90
CA ASP A 137 -7.62 1.51 -19.83
C ASP A 137 -8.55 1.39 -21.03
N ARG A 138 -9.39 2.40 -21.25
CA ARG A 138 -10.22 2.51 -22.44
C ARG A 138 -10.31 3.94 -22.90
N SER A 139 -9.54 4.28 -23.94
CA SER A 139 -9.48 5.58 -24.64
C SER A 139 -9.46 6.83 -23.74
N TYR A 140 -10.54 7.11 -23.03
CA TYR A 140 -10.77 8.23 -22.13
C TYR A 140 -10.91 7.84 -20.63
N ILE A 141 -10.96 6.56 -20.27
CA ILE A 141 -11.13 6.07 -18.89
C ILE A 141 -9.93 5.24 -18.50
N ARG A 142 -9.33 5.57 -17.37
CA ARG A 142 -8.09 4.94 -16.96
C ARG A 142 -8.00 4.81 -15.46
N LYS A 143 -7.70 3.59 -15.02
CA LYS A 143 -7.16 3.30 -13.71
C LYS A 143 -5.80 2.63 -13.89
N ASN A 144 -4.74 3.34 -13.49
CA ASN A 144 -3.41 2.76 -13.49
C ASN A 144 -3.30 1.66 -12.43
N CYS A 145 -2.55 0.61 -12.75
CA CYS A 145 -2.20 -0.47 -11.84
C CYS A 145 -0.77 -0.25 -11.34
N ASP A 146 -0.60 0.22 -10.10
CA ASP A 146 0.72 0.48 -9.51
C ASP A 146 1.60 1.40 -10.37
N GLY A 147 1.01 2.49 -10.89
CA GLY A 147 1.67 3.42 -11.80
C GLY A 147 1.75 2.97 -13.26
N TYR A 148 1.48 1.69 -13.57
CA TYR A 148 1.43 1.19 -14.95
C TYR A 148 0.09 1.51 -15.61
N ARG A 149 0.16 2.02 -16.83
CA ARG A 149 -0.99 2.19 -17.73
C ARG A 149 -1.28 0.85 -18.42
N PRO A 150 -2.45 0.21 -18.21
CA PRO A 150 -2.72 -1.14 -18.73
C PRO A 150 -2.47 -1.33 -20.23
N TRP A 151 -2.75 -0.31 -21.04
CA TRP A 151 -2.44 -0.31 -22.47
C TRP A 151 -0.95 -0.48 -22.78
N ASN A 152 -0.07 0.07 -21.93
CA ASN A 152 1.38 0.03 -22.09
C ASN A 152 2.01 -1.20 -21.41
N GLY A 153 1.26 -1.89 -20.54
CA GLY A 153 1.73 -3.04 -19.78
C GLY A 153 1.18 -3.07 -18.36
N CYS A 154 1.51 -4.14 -17.64
CA CYS A 154 1.11 -4.35 -16.25
C CYS A 154 2.35 -4.59 -15.37
N PRO A 155 2.26 -4.33 -14.06
CA PRO A 155 3.35 -4.62 -13.13
C PRO A 155 3.67 -6.12 -13.10
N GLN A 156 4.84 -6.46 -12.56
CA GLN A 156 5.34 -7.82 -12.53
C GLN A 156 4.35 -8.79 -11.87
N GLY A 157 4.09 -9.92 -12.54
CA GLY A 157 3.14 -10.93 -12.08
C GLY A 157 1.68 -10.58 -12.33
N TRP A 158 1.38 -9.55 -13.13
CA TRP A 158 0.07 -9.22 -13.68
C TRP A 158 0.11 -9.33 -15.21
N ILE A 159 -1.02 -9.69 -15.82
CA ILE A 159 -1.15 -9.85 -17.27
C ILE A 159 -2.03 -8.72 -17.81
N SER A 160 -1.57 -8.10 -18.90
CA SER A 160 -2.37 -7.15 -19.68
C SER A 160 -3.21 -7.89 -20.72
N ARG A 161 -4.47 -7.51 -20.89
CA ARG A 161 -5.29 -8.01 -22.00
C ARG A 161 -6.15 -6.92 -22.60
N LEU A 162 -6.02 -6.77 -23.92
CA LEU A 162 -6.86 -5.90 -24.74
C LEU A 162 -8.18 -6.59 -25.11
N TRP A 163 -9.28 -5.89 -24.91
CA TRP A 163 -10.61 -6.27 -25.36
C TRP A 163 -10.85 -5.69 -26.76
N VAL A 164 -10.57 -6.50 -27.77
CA VAL A 164 -10.76 -6.13 -29.17
C VAL A 164 -12.26 -5.89 -29.42
N GLY A 165 -12.61 -4.66 -29.83
CA GLY A 165 -13.99 -4.21 -30.07
C GLY A 165 -14.57 -3.29 -28.97
N ALA A 166 -13.98 -3.28 -27.77
CA ALA A 166 -14.38 -2.34 -26.71
C ALA A 166 -13.30 -1.29 -26.42
N ASP A 167 -12.13 -1.37 -27.07
CA ASP A 167 -10.92 -0.59 -26.77
C ASP A 167 -10.54 -0.61 -25.30
N PHE A 168 -10.82 -1.71 -24.60
CA PHE A 168 -10.69 -1.80 -23.14
C PHE A 168 -9.58 -2.78 -22.76
N THR A 169 -8.51 -2.29 -22.14
CA THR A 169 -7.38 -3.10 -21.68
C THR A 169 -7.43 -3.25 -20.17
N VAL A 170 -7.21 -4.45 -19.65
CA VAL A 170 -7.18 -4.70 -18.19
C VAL A 170 -5.85 -5.31 -17.75
N CYS A 171 -5.43 -4.97 -16.53
CA CYS A 171 -4.39 -5.67 -15.80
C CYS A 171 -5.02 -6.60 -14.76
N TYR A 172 -4.75 -7.90 -14.86
CA TYR A 172 -5.28 -8.90 -13.94
C TYR A 172 -4.21 -9.89 -13.45
N LYS A 173 -4.43 -10.46 -12.27
CA LYS A 173 -3.51 -11.45 -11.68
C LYS A 173 -3.78 -12.82 -12.30
N ALA A 174 -2.83 -13.42 -13.02
CA ALA A 174 -3.04 -14.76 -13.59
C ALA A 174 -2.76 -15.88 -12.58
N VAL A 175 -3.37 -17.06 -12.79
CA VAL A 175 -2.94 -18.29 -12.09
C VAL A 175 -1.67 -18.80 -12.77
N THR A 176 -0.60 -18.97 -12.01
CA THR A 176 0.66 -19.53 -12.53
C THR A 176 0.73 -21.06 -12.44
N SER A 177 -0.24 -21.73 -11.79
CA SER A 177 -0.28 -23.19 -11.62
C SER A 177 -1.57 -23.84 -12.14
N LYS A 178 -1.47 -24.72 -13.16
CA LYS A 178 -2.61 -25.49 -13.73
C LYS A 178 -3.34 -26.42 -12.74
N ASN A 179 -2.79 -26.68 -11.56
CA ASN A 179 -3.32 -27.64 -10.58
C ASN A 179 -3.91 -27.00 -9.32
N SER A 180 -4.07 -25.68 -9.29
CA SER A 180 -4.63 -25.06 -8.11
C SER A 180 -6.14 -25.04 -8.20
N SER A 181 -6.79 -25.83 -7.34
CA SER A 181 -8.14 -25.61 -6.81
C SER A 181 -8.29 -24.25 -6.10
N SER A 182 -7.39 -23.30 -6.38
CA SER A 182 -7.23 -22.02 -5.72
C SER A 182 -8.30 -21.06 -6.17
N ILE A 183 -9.22 -20.79 -5.25
CA ILE A 183 -9.80 -19.48 -4.97
C ILE A 183 -9.74 -18.55 -6.20
N ALA A 184 -10.68 -18.76 -7.12
CA ALA A 184 -10.87 -17.87 -8.23
C ALA A 184 -11.35 -16.51 -7.69
N GLY A 185 -10.68 -15.44 -8.13
CA GLY A 185 -11.06 -14.06 -7.84
C GLY A 185 -12.42 -13.71 -8.45
N THR A 186 -12.85 -12.46 -8.29
CA THR A 186 -14.19 -12.02 -8.70
C THR A 186 -14.57 -12.34 -10.14
N LEU A 187 -13.59 -12.29 -11.05
CA LEU A 187 -13.80 -12.43 -12.48
C LEU A 187 -13.06 -13.65 -13.00
N CYS A 188 -13.75 -14.47 -13.79
CA CYS A 188 -13.12 -15.46 -14.64
C CYS A 188 -13.75 -15.41 -16.04
N GLY A 189 -13.06 -15.98 -17.04
CA GLY A 189 -13.54 -16.22 -18.39
C GLY A 189 -13.92 -14.95 -19.13
N LEU A 190 -13.01 -14.37 -19.92
CA LEU A 190 -13.38 -13.31 -20.86
C LEU A 190 -13.74 -13.96 -22.19
N TYR A 191 -14.89 -13.57 -22.75
CA TYR A 191 -15.39 -14.10 -24.00
C TYR A 191 -15.84 -13.00 -24.97
N ASN A 192 -15.56 -13.20 -26.27
CA ASN A 192 -15.98 -12.33 -27.36
C ASN A 192 -16.63 -13.19 -28.47
N PHE A 193 -17.92 -12.99 -28.75
CA PHE A 193 -18.67 -13.74 -29.77
C PHE A 193 -18.21 -13.43 -31.22
N GLY A 194 -17.45 -12.36 -31.45
CA GLY A 194 -17.04 -11.90 -32.79
C GLY A 194 -15.77 -12.55 -33.35
N GLY A 195 -14.95 -13.19 -32.52
CA GLY A 195 -13.79 -13.96 -32.95
C GLY A 195 -13.92 -15.38 -32.41
N LYS A 196 -13.66 -16.40 -33.21
CA LYS A 196 -13.68 -17.82 -32.77
C LYS A 196 -12.60 -18.17 -31.72
N GLU A 197 -12.00 -17.18 -31.07
CA GLU A 197 -10.95 -17.35 -30.08
C GLU A 197 -11.52 -17.19 -28.67
N PHE A 198 -11.68 -18.31 -27.98
CA PHE A 198 -11.76 -18.33 -26.54
C PHE A 198 -10.38 -18.06 -25.96
N VAL A 199 -10.26 -17.06 -25.10
CA VAL A 199 -9.08 -16.91 -24.25
C VAL A 199 -9.46 -17.50 -22.91
N ASP A 200 -8.98 -18.72 -22.63
CA ASP A 200 -9.20 -19.43 -21.37
C ASP A 200 -8.61 -18.63 -20.20
N ILE A 201 -9.41 -17.73 -19.65
CA ILE A 201 -9.14 -17.13 -18.36
C ILE A 201 -9.85 -17.99 -17.31
N LEU A 202 -9.21 -19.08 -16.91
CA LEU A 202 -9.30 -19.67 -15.56
C LEU A 202 -10.65 -20.23 -15.07
N CYS A 203 -11.76 -19.96 -15.72
CA CYS A 203 -12.95 -20.78 -15.56
C CYS A 203 -12.61 -22.11 -16.23
N ASN A 204 -12.54 -23.23 -15.50
CA ASN A 204 -12.09 -24.54 -16.01
C ASN A 204 -12.98 -25.06 -17.17
N TYR A 205 -12.74 -24.49 -18.36
CA TYR A 205 -13.31 -24.62 -19.71
C TYR A 205 -13.30 -25.99 -20.38
N THR A 206 -14.45 -26.64 -20.56
CA THR A 206 -14.70 -27.45 -21.76
C THR A 206 -15.48 -26.58 -22.75
N SER A 207 -14.84 -26.12 -23.85
CA SER A 207 -15.33 -25.54 -25.15
C SER A 207 -16.64 -24.76 -25.32
N ASP A 208 -17.59 -24.78 -24.39
CA ASP A 208 -19.00 -24.45 -24.58
C ASP A 208 -19.40 -23.24 -23.73
N ALA A 209 -18.80 -22.07 -23.98
CA ALA A 209 -19.35 -20.72 -23.72
C ALA A 209 -20.12 -20.41 -22.41
N LYS A 210 -20.00 -21.22 -21.37
CA LYS A 210 -20.79 -21.12 -20.12
C LYS A 210 -19.87 -20.67 -18.99
N CYS A 211 -20.42 -20.02 -17.98
CA CYS A 211 -19.69 -19.67 -16.75
C CYS A 211 -19.76 -20.81 -15.74
N PRO A 212 -18.68 -21.05 -14.95
CA PRO A 212 -18.53 -22.27 -14.14
C PRO A 212 -19.82 -22.54 -13.39
N ASP A 213 -20.41 -23.73 -13.58
CA ASP A 213 -21.77 -24.06 -13.17
C ASP A 213 -22.13 -23.38 -11.84
N TYR A 214 -23.16 -22.53 -11.89
CA TYR A 214 -23.61 -21.69 -10.78
C TYR A 214 -23.78 -22.50 -9.49
N SER A 215 -24.19 -23.77 -9.62
CA SER A 215 -24.40 -24.69 -8.51
C SER A 215 -23.12 -25.11 -7.74
N ARG A 216 -21.94 -25.03 -8.35
CA ARG A 216 -20.67 -25.46 -7.72
C ARG A 216 -19.66 -24.33 -7.46
N SER A 217 -19.64 -23.32 -8.30
CA SER A 217 -18.59 -22.28 -8.30
C SER A 217 -19.14 -20.86 -8.13
N GLY A 218 -20.46 -20.69 -8.21
CA GLY A 218 -21.14 -19.43 -7.97
C GLY A 218 -20.98 -18.38 -9.06
N TYR A 219 -20.53 -18.71 -10.28
CA TYR A 219 -20.30 -17.70 -11.32
C TYR A 219 -21.55 -17.41 -12.18
N SER A 220 -21.92 -16.13 -12.19
CA SER A 220 -22.81 -15.37 -13.05
C SER A 220 -22.26 -15.01 -14.44
N PRO A 221 -22.79 -15.43 -15.61
CA PRO A 221 -22.39 -14.76 -16.84
C PRO A 221 -22.92 -13.32 -16.90
N VAL A 222 -22.06 -12.40 -17.30
CA VAL A 222 -22.37 -11.01 -17.59
C VAL A 222 -22.11 -10.78 -19.06
N TYR A 223 -23.12 -10.34 -19.81
CA TYR A 223 -23.00 -10.05 -21.23
C TYR A 223 -23.31 -8.57 -21.51
N SER A 224 -22.51 -7.96 -22.36
CA SER A 224 -22.84 -6.73 -23.08
C SER A 224 -23.26 -7.13 -24.49
N LEU A 225 -24.52 -6.92 -24.83
CA LEU A 225 -25.06 -7.16 -26.17
C LEU A 225 -25.02 -5.83 -26.94
N SER A 226 -24.34 -5.80 -28.09
CA SER A 226 -24.38 -4.67 -29.01
C SER A 226 -25.27 -5.01 -30.20
N TYR A 227 -26.32 -4.21 -30.41
CA TYR A 227 -27.19 -4.28 -31.56
C TYR A 227 -26.94 -3.12 -32.50
N VAL A 228 -26.70 -3.39 -33.78
CA VAL A 228 -26.64 -2.39 -34.84
C VAL A 228 -27.75 -2.74 -35.83
N ASN A 229 -28.68 -1.82 -36.06
CA ASN A 229 -29.85 -2.01 -36.93
C ASN A 229 -30.69 -3.26 -36.57
N GLY A 230 -30.81 -3.59 -35.28
CA GLY A 230 -31.55 -4.76 -34.81
C GLY A 230 -30.80 -6.09 -34.92
N PHE A 231 -29.58 -6.11 -35.46
CA PHE A 231 -28.73 -7.30 -35.53
C PHE A 231 -27.69 -7.29 -34.41
N LEU A 232 -27.54 -8.42 -33.72
CA LEU A 232 -26.49 -8.61 -32.72
C LEU A 232 -25.12 -8.65 -33.43
N GLN A 233 -24.30 -7.61 -33.26
CA GLN A 233 -23.00 -7.53 -33.91
C GLN A 233 -21.86 -8.06 -33.04
N SER A 234 -21.94 -7.86 -31.74
CA SER A 234 -20.98 -8.42 -30.80
C SER A 234 -21.65 -8.66 -29.46
N SER A 235 -21.31 -9.79 -28.85
CA SER A 235 -21.59 -10.05 -27.45
C SER A 235 -20.29 -10.33 -26.75
N ASN A 236 -20.04 -9.50 -25.76
CA ASN A 236 -18.83 -9.44 -25.00
C ASN A 236 -19.22 -9.81 -23.57
N GLY A 237 -18.58 -10.80 -22.98
CA GLY A 237 -19.01 -11.28 -21.67
C GLY A 237 -17.89 -11.72 -20.75
N PHE A 238 -18.20 -11.74 -19.47
CA PHE A 238 -17.34 -12.28 -18.43
C PHE A 238 -18.13 -13.07 -17.40
N CYS A 239 -17.48 -13.98 -16.69
CA CYS A 239 -18.07 -14.67 -15.56
C CYS A 239 -17.73 -13.92 -14.26
N MET A 240 -18.74 -13.58 -13.48
CA MET A 240 -18.59 -12.90 -12.20
C MET A 240 -19.09 -13.77 -11.05
N LYS A 241 -18.34 -13.87 -9.96
CA LYS A 241 -18.74 -14.70 -8.81
C LYS A 241 -19.89 -14.06 -8.02
N SER A 242 -20.84 -14.88 -7.58
CA SER A 242 -21.94 -14.55 -6.67
C SER A 242 -21.48 -14.67 -5.21
N ILE A 243 -21.97 -13.74 -4.39
CA ILE A 243 -21.50 -13.42 -3.03
C ILE A 243 -21.74 -14.56 -2.05
N SER A 244 -22.75 -15.40 -2.29
CA SER A 244 -23.24 -16.38 -1.31
C SER A 244 -22.31 -17.59 -1.08
N SER A 245 -21.22 -17.72 -1.83
CA SER A 245 -20.47 -18.98 -1.90
C SER A 245 -19.13 -19.00 -1.16
N TYR A 246 -18.50 -17.86 -0.86
CA TYR A 246 -17.16 -17.82 -0.25
C TYR A 246 -16.94 -16.54 0.59
N PRO A 247 -16.02 -16.54 1.58
CA PRO A 247 -15.68 -15.33 2.32
C PRO A 247 -15.06 -14.30 1.36
N ASP A 248 -15.74 -13.16 1.23
CA ASP A 248 -15.30 -12.06 0.37
C ASP A 248 -14.01 -11.41 0.90
N LEU A 249 -12.97 -11.42 0.09
CA LEU A 249 -11.71 -10.75 0.41
C LEU A 249 -11.74 -9.28 -0.08
N PRO A 250 -11.00 -8.37 0.57
CA PRO A 250 -10.83 -6.99 0.08
C PRO A 250 -10.43 -6.93 -1.39
N GLY A 251 -11.05 -6.05 -2.16
CA GLY A 251 -10.88 -5.91 -3.61
C GLY A 251 -11.74 -6.84 -4.47
N THR A 252 -12.56 -7.70 -3.85
CA THR A 252 -13.60 -8.46 -4.57
C THR A 252 -14.63 -7.48 -5.12
N LEU A 253 -14.90 -7.53 -6.44
CA LEU A 253 -16.02 -6.78 -7.01
C LEU A 253 -17.30 -7.63 -6.91
N CYS A 254 -18.44 -6.98 -6.81
CA CYS A 254 -19.71 -7.63 -7.00
C CYS A 254 -20.60 -6.61 -7.72
N GLY A 255 -21.12 -6.96 -8.88
CA GLY A 255 -21.96 -6.06 -9.68
C GLY A 255 -21.24 -4.87 -10.34
N ILE A 256 -21.78 -4.49 -11.50
CA ILE A 256 -21.40 -3.29 -12.24
C ILE A 256 -22.63 -2.82 -13.00
N GLN A 257 -23.04 -1.58 -12.82
CA GLN A 257 -24.22 -1.01 -13.46
C GLN A 257 -23.97 0.43 -13.88
N TRP A 258 -24.69 0.88 -14.90
CA TRP A 258 -24.71 2.30 -15.23
C TRP A 258 -25.25 3.11 -14.05
N ALA A 259 -24.61 4.23 -13.75
CA ALA A 259 -25.04 5.09 -12.67
C ALA A 259 -26.44 5.60 -12.93
N GLN A 260 -27.23 5.62 -11.87
CA GLN A 260 -28.65 5.96 -11.87
C GLN A 260 -29.54 4.99 -12.67
N THR A 261 -29.04 3.82 -13.08
CA THR A 261 -29.85 2.78 -13.72
C THR A 261 -29.67 1.42 -13.04
N THR A 262 -30.51 0.46 -13.41
CA THR A 262 -30.36 -0.96 -13.04
C THR A 262 -29.76 -1.78 -14.19
N ASP A 263 -29.23 -1.10 -15.21
CA ASP A 263 -28.66 -1.74 -16.40
C ASP A 263 -27.27 -2.25 -16.09
N GLY A 264 -27.18 -3.58 -15.97
CA GLY A 264 -25.96 -4.30 -15.64
C GLY A 264 -26.17 -5.29 -14.49
N PRO A 265 -25.20 -6.17 -14.26
CA PRO A 265 -25.29 -7.15 -13.19
C PRO A 265 -25.37 -6.49 -11.81
N ALA A 266 -26.40 -6.86 -11.06
CA ALA A 266 -26.53 -6.55 -9.65
C ALA A 266 -25.53 -7.36 -8.80
N CYS A 267 -25.24 -6.85 -7.62
CA CYS A 267 -24.43 -7.48 -6.59
C CYS A 267 -25.37 -8.15 -5.56
N ASP A 268 -25.77 -9.41 -5.75
CA ASP A 268 -26.68 -10.13 -4.83
C ASP A 268 -27.98 -9.35 -4.54
N GLY A 269 -28.61 -8.84 -5.60
CA GLY A 269 -29.80 -7.99 -5.50
C GLY A 269 -29.54 -6.52 -5.16
N TYR A 270 -28.32 -6.15 -4.79
CA TYR A 270 -27.91 -4.74 -4.61
C TYR A 270 -27.52 -4.12 -5.95
N ASN A 271 -28.03 -2.92 -6.22
CA ASN A 271 -27.84 -2.22 -7.49
C ASN A 271 -26.74 -1.16 -7.36
N PRO A 272 -25.49 -1.43 -7.77
CA PRO A 272 -24.43 -0.44 -7.68
C PRO A 272 -24.77 0.83 -8.46
N GLY A 273 -25.51 0.74 -9.57
CA GLY A 273 -25.95 1.90 -10.36
C GLY A 273 -26.75 2.90 -9.53
N LEU A 274 -27.52 2.40 -8.56
CA LEU A 274 -28.28 3.18 -7.58
C LEU A 274 -27.49 3.49 -6.31
N SER A 275 -26.18 3.26 -6.32
CA SER A 275 -25.26 3.40 -5.17
C SER A 275 -25.63 2.48 -4.00
N HIS A 276 -26.22 1.32 -4.29
CA HIS A 276 -26.52 0.30 -3.29
C HIS A 276 -25.53 -0.85 -3.42
N CYS A 277 -24.78 -1.08 -2.34
CA CYS A 277 -23.87 -2.21 -2.19
C CYS A 277 -24.18 -2.99 -0.91
N PRO A 278 -23.88 -4.29 -0.86
CA PRO A 278 -24.03 -5.08 0.36
C PRO A 278 -23.08 -4.60 1.46
N SER A 279 -23.35 -5.04 2.68
CA SER A 279 -22.52 -4.72 3.85
C SER A 279 -21.05 -5.12 3.65
N GLY A 280 -20.14 -4.19 3.96
CA GLY A 280 -18.69 -4.33 3.77
C GLY A 280 -18.21 -4.11 2.34
N TYR A 281 -19.08 -3.73 1.41
CA TYR A 281 -18.71 -3.26 0.07
C TYR A 281 -18.93 -1.75 -0.05
N ALA A 282 -18.04 -1.08 -0.78
CA ALA A 282 -18.17 0.32 -1.14
C ALA A 282 -18.53 0.48 -2.62
N VAL A 283 -19.43 1.42 -2.91
CA VAL A 283 -19.70 1.88 -4.27
C VAL A 283 -18.45 2.58 -4.78
N GLN A 284 -17.98 2.19 -5.95
CA GLN A 284 -16.95 2.88 -6.70
C GLN A 284 -17.58 3.46 -7.96
N SER A 285 -17.62 4.78 -8.05
CA SER A 285 -18.12 5.49 -9.23
C SER A 285 -16.99 5.75 -10.22
N TRP A 286 -17.14 5.25 -11.43
CA TRP A 286 -16.18 5.37 -12.52
C TRP A 286 -16.77 6.25 -13.61
N MET A 287 -16.17 7.42 -13.84
CA MET A 287 -16.65 8.40 -14.82
C MET A 287 -16.21 8.01 -16.23
N LEU A 288 -17.17 7.86 -17.16
CA LEU A 288 -16.96 7.62 -18.58
C LEU A 288 -16.95 8.93 -19.37
N GLU A 289 -17.91 9.82 -19.09
CA GLU A 289 -18.10 11.15 -19.68
C GLU A 289 -18.70 12.06 -18.59
N PRO A 290 -18.80 13.40 -18.77
CA PRO A 290 -19.44 14.29 -17.77
C PRO A 290 -20.87 13.88 -17.37
N ALA A 291 -21.53 13.03 -18.16
CA ALA A 291 -22.91 12.58 -17.94
C ALA A 291 -23.07 11.04 -17.90
N LYS A 292 -22.00 10.27 -17.97
CA LYS A 292 -22.07 8.80 -17.97
C LYS A 292 -21.10 8.24 -16.94
N HIS A 293 -21.62 7.51 -15.96
CA HIS A 293 -20.80 6.84 -14.96
C HIS A 293 -21.19 5.36 -14.90
N PHE A 294 -20.24 4.50 -14.56
CA PHE A 294 -20.52 3.17 -14.06
C PHE A 294 -20.31 3.17 -12.56
N HIS A 295 -21.17 2.48 -11.84
CA HIS A 295 -20.95 2.15 -10.45
C HIS A 295 -20.69 0.66 -10.33
N LEU A 296 -19.80 0.29 -9.41
CA LEU A 296 -19.58 -1.10 -9.02
C LEU A 296 -19.43 -1.19 -7.51
N CYS A 297 -19.70 -2.36 -6.94
CA CYS A 297 -19.42 -2.59 -5.53
C CYS A 297 -18.07 -3.28 -5.38
N ALA A 298 -17.20 -2.77 -4.53
CA ALA A 298 -15.90 -3.36 -4.21
C ALA A 298 -15.77 -3.60 -2.70
N LYS A 299 -15.36 -4.80 -2.28
CA LYS A 299 -15.13 -5.14 -0.87
C LYS A 299 -13.97 -4.29 -0.35
N LEU A 300 -14.17 -3.62 0.78
CA LEU A 300 -13.13 -2.84 1.47
C LEU A 300 -12.20 -3.73 2.29
#